data_AF-A0A2K3QIF4-F1
#
_entry.id   AF-A0A2K3QIF4-F1
#
_cell.length_a   1.000
_cell.length_b   1.000
_cell.length_c   1.000
_cell.angle_alpha   90.00
_cell.angle_beta   90.00
_cell.angle_gamma   90.00
#
_symmetry.space_group_name_H-M   'P 1'
#
loop_
_entity.id
_entity.type
_entity.pdbx_description
1 polymer ?
#
loop_
_entity_poly.entity_id
_entity_poly.type
_entity_poly.pdbx_seq_one_letter_code
_entity_poly.pdbx_strand_id
1 'polypeptide(L)'
;MDASLTSRLLAELLPPDLAAAVRQHLLHPSSPFQAYKRLAAEQAARLLSALQPLADWALRCVADNQGAAGLLVLLALLAALLVVVSWVHRFVLWWTRLALRVVFWAVVGAVGAWVWNRGVVESARDAVDIVARVVGYLAVLKTVWLAEYDRYEGQQNGGYGDGGRGRGRGR
;
A
#
# COMPACT_ATOMS: atom_id res chain seq x y z
N MET A 1 -4.43 -37.30 4.82
CA MET A 1 -4.22 -38.33 3.79
C MET A 1 -4.09 -37.60 2.45
N ASP A 2 -3.10 -36.70 2.28
CA ASP A 2 -3.18 -35.75 1.15
C ASP A 2 -1.82 -35.42 0.50
N ALA A 3 -0.74 -36.09 0.91
CA ALA A 3 0.58 -35.89 0.31
C ALA A 3 0.65 -36.37 -1.16
N SER A 4 -0.14 -37.40 -1.50
CA SER A 4 -0.21 -37.96 -2.85
C SER A 4 -0.97 -37.05 -3.82
N LEU A 5 -2.03 -36.38 -3.36
CA LEU A 5 -2.84 -35.47 -4.17
C LEU A 5 -2.09 -34.17 -4.47
N THR A 6 -1.43 -33.59 -3.47
CA THR A 6 -0.53 -32.44 -3.68
C THR A 6 0.60 -32.79 -4.64
N SER A 7 1.15 -34.01 -4.56
CA SER A 7 2.24 -34.44 -5.45
C SER A 7 1.81 -34.65 -6.91
N ARG A 8 0.54 -35.04 -7.15
CA ARG A 8 -0.01 -35.16 -8.51
C ARG A 8 -0.29 -33.80 -9.13
N LEU A 9 -0.88 -32.88 -8.37
CA LEU A 9 -1.14 -31.52 -8.84
C LEU A 9 0.15 -30.73 -9.11
N LEU A 10 1.19 -30.95 -8.30
CA LEU A 10 2.54 -30.40 -8.54
C LEU A 10 3.23 -31.00 -9.77
N ALA A 11 2.93 -32.24 -10.14
CA ALA A 11 3.47 -32.87 -11.35
C ALA A 11 2.73 -32.45 -12.62
N GLU A 12 1.45 -32.07 -12.51
CA GLU A 12 0.61 -31.66 -13.63
C GLU A 12 0.78 -30.18 -14.00
N LEU A 13 1.19 -29.34 -13.03
CA LEU A 13 1.31 -27.88 -13.22
C LEU A 13 2.75 -27.37 -13.34
N LEU A 14 3.77 -28.21 -13.08
CA LEU A 14 5.17 -27.79 -13.03
C LEU A 14 6.02 -28.59 -14.04
N PRO A 15 6.77 -27.93 -14.95
CA PRO A 15 7.67 -28.59 -15.89
C PRO A 15 8.59 -29.62 -15.20
N PRO A 16 8.84 -30.79 -15.81
CA PRO A 16 9.55 -31.91 -15.19
C PRO A 16 10.96 -31.54 -14.70
N ASP A 17 11.59 -30.54 -15.32
CA ASP A 17 12.92 -30.04 -14.93
C ASP A 17 12.89 -29.29 -13.58
N LEU A 18 11.78 -28.61 -13.25
CA LEU A 18 11.62 -27.93 -11.97
C LEU A 18 11.23 -28.89 -10.85
N ALA A 19 10.46 -29.94 -11.15
CA ALA A 19 10.12 -30.99 -10.19
C ALA A 19 11.36 -31.75 -9.71
N ALA A 20 12.33 -32.02 -10.60
CA ALA A 20 13.60 -32.63 -10.26
C ALA A 20 14.47 -31.71 -9.37
N ALA A 21 14.60 -30.43 -9.73
CA ALA A 21 15.38 -29.46 -8.96
C ALA A 21 14.80 -29.19 -7.55
N VAL A 22 13.48 -29.07 -7.44
CA VAL A 22 12.75 -28.90 -6.16
C VAL A 22 12.93 -30.14 -5.28
N ARG A 23 12.82 -31.34 -5.85
CA ARG A 23 12.93 -32.57 -5.07
C ARG A 23 14.38 -32.85 -4.62
N GLN A 24 15.37 -32.45 -5.40
CA GLN A 24 16.79 -32.63 -5.08
C GLN A 24 17.33 -31.58 -4.10
N HIS A 25 16.87 -30.33 -4.17
CA HIS A 25 17.40 -29.23 -3.32
C HIS A 25 16.43 -28.74 -2.22
N LEU A 26 15.11 -28.80 -2.41
CA LEU A 26 14.14 -28.26 -1.44
C LEU A 26 13.59 -29.30 -0.46
N LEU A 27 13.61 -30.59 -0.81
CA LEU A 27 13.07 -31.67 0.03
C LEU A 27 14.13 -32.48 0.80
N HIS A 28 15.42 -32.17 0.67
CA HIS A 28 16.46 -32.84 1.46
C HIS A 28 16.37 -32.40 2.94
N PRO A 29 16.43 -33.31 3.93
CA PRO A 29 16.30 -33.01 5.37
C PRO A 29 17.37 -32.06 5.95
N SER A 30 18.40 -31.71 5.17
CA SER A 30 19.47 -30.77 5.52
C SER A 30 19.34 -29.40 4.82
N SER A 31 18.19 -29.09 4.21
CA SER A 31 17.99 -27.82 3.51
C SER A 31 17.90 -26.61 4.48
N PRO A 32 18.56 -25.48 4.16
CA PRO A 32 18.54 -24.26 4.98
C PRO A 32 17.12 -23.68 5.14
N PHE A 33 16.21 -23.99 4.22
CA PHE A 33 14.80 -23.62 4.31
C PHE A 33 14.08 -24.34 5.46
N GLN A 34 14.43 -25.62 5.72
CA GLN A 34 13.88 -26.34 6.86
C GLN A 34 14.42 -25.81 8.20
N ALA A 35 15.70 -25.40 8.24
CA ALA A 35 16.28 -24.75 9.41
C ALA A 35 15.56 -23.42 9.72
N TYR A 36 15.29 -22.61 8.69
CA TYR A 36 14.54 -21.35 8.84
C TYR A 36 13.10 -21.59 9.30
N LYS A 37 12.43 -22.63 8.77
CA LYS A 37 11.08 -23.00 9.20
C LYS A 37 11.05 -23.44 10.67
N ARG A 38 12.04 -24.21 11.13
CA ARG A 38 12.15 -24.64 12.53
C ARG A 38 12.38 -23.44 13.44
N LEU A 39 13.30 -22.54 13.08
CA LEU A 39 13.53 -21.30 13.82
C LEU A 39 12.28 -20.41 13.87
N ALA A 40 11.58 -20.25 12.75
CA ALA A 40 10.33 -19.49 12.69
C ALA A 40 9.22 -20.14 13.54
N ALA A 41 9.10 -21.47 13.52
CA ALA A 41 8.13 -22.21 14.33
C ALA A 41 8.45 -22.12 15.83
N GLU A 42 9.72 -22.25 16.20
CA GLU A 42 10.18 -22.08 17.58
C GLU A 42 9.97 -20.64 18.08
N GLN A 43 10.21 -19.65 17.23
CA GLN A 43 10.00 -18.24 17.58
C GLN A 43 8.51 -17.89 17.67
N ALA A 44 7.69 -18.43 16.77
CA ALA A 44 6.23 -18.30 16.85
C ALA A 44 5.69 -18.96 18.12
N ALA A 45 6.17 -20.15 18.49
CA ALA A 45 5.76 -20.84 19.70
C ALA A 45 6.13 -20.06 20.98
N ARG A 46 7.33 -19.45 21.02
CA ARG A 46 7.78 -18.59 22.13
C ARG A 46 6.96 -17.30 22.25
N LEU A 47 6.61 -16.69 21.13
CA LEU A 47 5.75 -15.50 21.14
C LEU A 47 4.34 -15.85 21.59
N LEU A 48 3.80 -16.97 21.09
CA LEU A 48 2.48 -17.45 21.47
C LEU A 48 2.40 -17.77 22.96
N SER A 49 3.42 -18.44 23.52
CA SER A 49 3.47 -18.73 24.96
C SER A 49 3.68 -17.50 25.83
N ALA A 50 4.40 -16.47 25.35
CA ALA A 50 4.53 -15.19 26.03
C ALA A 50 3.21 -14.38 26.03
N LEU A 51 2.36 -14.58 25.01
CA LEU A 51 1.06 -13.91 24.88
C LEU A 51 -0.07 -14.63 25.65
N GLN A 52 0.06 -15.94 25.93
CA GLN A 52 -0.92 -16.71 26.72
C GLN A 52 -1.34 -16.05 28.04
N PRO A 53 -0.43 -15.63 28.95
CA PRO A 53 -0.84 -15.04 30.23
C PRO A 53 -1.61 -13.72 30.07
N LEU A 54 -1.35 -12.99 28.99
CA LEU A 54 -2.01 -11.72 28.66
C LEU A 54 -3.43 -11.98 28.14
N ALA A 55 -3.59 -13.02 27.33
CA ALA A 55 -4.90 -13.50 26.88
C ALA A 55 -5.74 -14.01 28.06
N ASP A 56 -5.15 -14.77 28.96
CA ASP A 56 -5.83 -15.27 30.17
C ASP A 56 -6.24 -14.14 31.12
N TRP A 57 -5.39 -13.12 31.28
CA TRP A 57 -5.72 -11.92 32.04
C TRP A 57 -6.88 -11.15 31.41
N ALA A 58 -6.86 -10.96 30.09
CA ALA A 58 -7.93 -10.29 29.37
C ALA A 58 -9.27 -11.06 29.51
N LEU A 59 -9.22 -12.39 29.41
CA LEU A 59 -10.40 -13.24 29.54
C LEU A 59 -10.99 -13.18 30.97
N ARG A 60 -10.14 -13.13 32.00
CA ARG A 60 -10.56 -12.96 33.40
C ARG A 60 -11.18 -11.59 33.67
N CYS A 61 -10.57 -10.52 33.16
CA CYS A 61 -11.15 -9.17 33.26
C CYS A 61 -12.52 -9.06 32.56
N VAL A 62 -12.69 -9.79 31.45
CA VAL A 62 -13.97 -9.90 30.73
C VAL A 62 -15.00 -10.70 31.54
N ALA A 63 -14.58 -11.78 32.20
CA ALA A 63 -15.47 -12.64 32.98
C ALA A 63 -15.97 -11.97 34.29
N ASP A 64 -15.12 -11.20 34.98
CA ASP A 64 -15.44 -10.60 36.28
C ASP A 64 -16.41 -9.40 36.19
N ASN A 65 -16.54 -8.73 35.03
CA ASN A 65 -17.42 -7.57 34.88
C ASN A 65 -18.14 -7.56 33.53
N GLN A 66 -19.28 -8.25 33.42
CA GLN A 66 -20.03 -8.42 32.16
C GLN A 66 -20.40 -7.08 31.48
N GLY A 67 -20.69 -6.02 32.25
CA GLY A 67 -20.98 -4.68 31.70
C GLY A 67 -19.75 -3.91 31.21
N ALA A 68 -18.64 -3.96 31.95
CA ALA A 68 -17.40 -3.29 31.57
C ALA A 68 -16.66 -4.05 30.46
N ALA A 69 -16.82 -5.37 30.40
CA ALA A 69 -16.24 -6.23 29.39
C ALA A 69 -16.69 -5.86 27.97
N GLY A 70 -18.00 -5.63 27.77
CA GLY A 70 -18.52 -5.20 26.47
C GLY A 70 -17.94 -3.85 26.03
N LEU A 71 -17.83 -2.89 26.96
CA LEU A 71 -17.24 -1.59 26.69
C LEU A 71 -15.74 -1.68 26.35
N LEU A 72 -14.99 -2.50 27.08
CA LEU A 72 -13.56 -2.74 26.85
C LEU A 72 -13.32 -3.42 25.50
N VAL A 73 -14.13 -4.41 25.13
CA VAL A 73 -14.05 -5.06 23.81
C VAL A 73 -14.35 -4.06 22.70
N LEU A 74 -15.38 -3.22 22.86
CA LEU A 74 -15.70 -2.20 21.87
C LEU A 74 -14.58 -1.16 21.72
N LEU A 75 -14.00 -0.69 22.83
CA LEU A 75 -12.86 0.21 22.84
C LEU A 75 -11.62 -0.43 22.21
N ALA A 76 -11.34 -1.70 22.53
CA ALA A 76 -10.24 -2.44 21.93
C ALA A 76 -10.42 -2.60 20.42
N LEU A 77 -11.64 -2.89 19.96
CA LEU A 77 -11.95 -2.98 18.53
C LEU A 77 -11.77 -1.63 17.83
N LEU A 78 -12.25 -0.54 18.44
CA LEU A 78 -12.07 0.82 17.92
C LEU A 78 -10.59 1.21 17.86
N ALA A 79 -9.84 0.94 18.94
CA ALA A 79 -8.40 1.17 18.98
C ALA A 79 -7.67 0.35 17.92
N ALA A 80 -8.02 -0.93 17.75
CA ALA A 80 -7.46 -1.78 16.72
C ALA A 80 -7.72 -1.20 15.31
N LEU A 81 -8.93 -0.72 15.04
CA LEU A 81 -9.26 -0.07 13.77
C LEU A 81 -8.40 1.19 13.54
N LEU A 82 -8.26 2.05 14.55
CA LEU A 82 -7.42 3.26 14.46
C LEU A 82 -5.95 2.93 14.24
N VAL A 83 -5.43 1.90 14.92
CA VAL A 83 -4.06 1.41 14.75
C VAL A 83 -3.86 0.89 13.33
N VAL A 84 -4.82 0.13 12.79
CA VAL A 84 -4.77 -0.37 11.41
C VAL A 84 -4.76 0.79 10.41
N VAL A 85 -5.66 1.78 10.54
CA VAL A 85 -5.69 2.95 9.64
C VAL A 85 -4.38 3.73 9.70
N SER A 86 -3.84 3.94 10.90
CA SER A 86 -2.55 4.61 11.08
C SER A 86 -1.40 3.85 10.42
N TRP A 87 -1.39 2.52 10.55
CA TRP A 87 -0.44 1.65 9.88
C TRP A 87 -0.54 1.73 8.36
N VAL A 88 -1.76 1.71 7.82
CA VAL A 88 -2.01 1.86 6.38
C VAL A 88 -1.50 3.21 5.89
N HIS A 89 -1.81 4.31 6.59
CA HIS A 89 -1.30 5.64 6.22
C HIS A 89 0.23 5.67 6.20
N ARG A 90 0.88 5.12 7.23
CA ARG A 90 2.35 5.05 7.30
C ARG A 90 2.93 4.18 6.20
N PHE A 91 2.30 3.04 5.92
CA PHE A 91 2.71 2.13 4.86
C PHE A 91 2.59 2.81 3.49
N VAL A 92 1.48 3.48 3.20
CA VAL A 92 1.27 4.24 1.97
C VAL A 92 2.31 5.35 1.82
N LEU A 93 2.56 6.15 2.86
CA LEU A 93 3.57 7.22 2.81
C LEU A 93 5.00 6.69 2.66
N TRP A 94 5.29 5.53 3.24
CA TRP A 94 6.58 4.88 3.07
C TRP A 94 6.73 4.31 1.66
N TRP A 95 5.73 3.59 1.17
CA TRP A 95 5.71 2.97 -0.15
C TRP A 95 5.73 4.00 -1.27
N THR A 96 4.96 5.08 -1.16
CA THR A 96 4.97 6.19 -2.14
C THR A 96 6.33 6.87 -2.19
N ARG A 97 6.97 7.15 -1.05
CA ARG A 97 8.35 7.68 -1.03
C ARG A 97 9.35 6.72 -1.67
N LEU A 98 9.20 5.42 -1.41
CA LEU A 98 10.06 4.39 -2.00
C LEU A 98 9.86 4.34 -3.52
N ALA A 99 8.61 4.31 -3.99
CA ALA A 99 8.26 4.29 -5.40
C ALA A 99 8.81 5.53 -6.13
N LEU A 100 8.61 6.72 -5.56
CA LEU A 100 9.16 7.97 -6.12
C LEU A 100 10.68 7.93 -6.20
N ARG A 101 11.35 7.39 -5.17
CA ARG A 101 12.81 7.23 -5.17
C ARG A 101 13.27 6.27 -6.26
N VAL A 102 12.58 5.14 -6.45
CA VAL A 102 12.91 4.17 -7.51
C VAL A 102 12.72 4.79 -8.89
N VAL A 103 11.59 5.47 -9.13
CA VAL A 103 11.33 6.17 -10.40
C VAL A 103 12.40 7.24 -10.66
N PHE A 104 12.76 8.02 -9.65
CA PHE A 104 13.83 9.00 -9.74
C PHE A 104 15.15 8.36 -10.18
N TRP A 105 15.58 7.29 -9.50
CA TRP A 105 16.82 6.59 -9.88
C TRP A 105 16.75 5.94 -11.25
N ALA A 106 15.59 5.43 -11.67
CA ALA A 106 15.39 4.90 -13.01
C ALA A 106 15.56 6.00 -14.08
N VAL A 107 15.00 7.19 -13.85
CA VAL A 107 15.17 8.35 -14.74
C VAL A 107 16.63 8.80 -14.77
N VAL A 108 17.28 8.94 -13.60
CA VAL A 108 18.70 9.32 -13.53
C VAL A 108 19.58 8.31 -14.27
N GLY A 109 19.32 7.01 -14.08
CA GLY A 109 20.02 5.94 -14.80
C GLY A 109 19.78 6.01 -16.31
N ALA A 110 18.54 6.23 -16.74
CA ALA A 110 18.20 6.38 -18.15
C ALA A 110 18.90 7.59 -18.79
N VAL A 111 18.89 8.74 -18.12
CA VAL A 111 19.59 9.95 -18.58
C VAL A 111 21.10 9.72 -18.61
N GLY A 112 21.68 9.10 -17.58
CA GLY A 112 23.10 8.75 -17.54
C GLY A 112 23.51 7.84 -18.70
N ALA A 113 22.73 6.79 -18.96
CA ALA A 113 22.96 5.88 -20.08
C ALA A 113 22.79 6.58 -21.45
N TRP A 114 21.81 7.48 -21.56
CA TRP A 114 21.56 8.24 -22.77
C TRP A 114 22.70 9.22 -23.08
N VAL A 115 23.18 9.97 -22.08
CA VAL A 115 24.34 10.86 -22.20
C VAL A 115 25.60 10.08 -22.58
N TRP A 116 25.80 8.90 -21.99
CA TRP A 116 26.93 8.04 -22.30
C TRP A 116 26.92 7.55 -23.77
N ASN A 117 25.75 7.24 -24.32
CA ASN A 117 25.63 6.76 -25.70
C ASN A 117 25.62 7.87 -26.77
N ARG A 118 25.18 9.09 -26.45
CA ARG A 118 24.95 10.15 -27.46
C ARG A 118 25.77 11.43 -27.29
N GLY A 119 26.43 11.63 -26.15
CA GLY A 119 27.15 12.87 -25.86
C GLY A 119 26.26 13.98 -25.27
N VAL A 120 26.87 14.85 -24.48
CA VAL A 120 26.18 15.79 -23.57
C VAL A 120 25.37 16.89 -24.30
N VAL A 121 25.82 17.31 -25.49
CA VAL A 121 25.28 18.51 -26.17
C VAL A 121 23.94 18.22 -26.89
N GLU A 122 23.85 17.12 -27.64
CA GLU A 122 22.60 16.67 -28.26
C GLU A 122 21.55 16.29 -27.20
N SER A 123 21.96 15.68 -26.08
CA SER A 123 21.07 15.31 -24.99
C SER A 123 20.42 16.51 -24.28
N ALA A 124 21.13 17.63 -24.16
CA ALA A 124 20.57 18.83 -23.52
C ALA A 124 19.45 19.46 -24.34
N ARG A 125 19.58 19.50 -25.68
CA ARG A 125 18.57 20.07 -26.57
C ARG A 125 17.28 19.23 -26.59
N ASP A 126 17.42 17.92 -26.69
CA ASP A 126 16.28 17.00 -26.75
C ASP A 126 15.57 16.90 -25.37
N ALA A 127 16.31 17.07 -24.27
CA ALA A 127 15.72 17.19 -22.93
C ALA A 127 14.81 18.42 -22.79
N VAL A 128 15.21 19.57 -23.35
CA VAL A 128 14.38 20.79 -23.32
C VAL A 128 13.07 20.59 -24.06
N ASP A 129 13.10 19.95 -25.23
CA ASP A 129 11.88 19.70 -26.02
C ASP A 129 10.93 18.72 -25.31
N ILE A 130 11.46 17.68 -24.67
CA ILE A 130 10.68 16.73 -23.88
C ILE A 130 10.03 17.45 -22.68
N VAL A 131 10.81 18.24 -21.93
CA VAL A 131 10.32 18.99 -20.77
C VAL A 131 9.25 20.00 -21.20
N ALA A 132 9.46 20.72 -22.30
CA ALA A 132 8.49 21.68 -22.82
C ALA A 132 7.14 21.02 -23.15
N ARG A 133 7.16 19.83 -23.77
CA ARG A 133 5.94 19.06 -24.05
C ARG A 133 5.23 18.63 -22.77
N VAL A 134 5.97 18.11 -21.78
CA VAL A 134 5.41 17.69 -20.50
C VAL A 134 4.76 18.86 -19.75
N VAL A 135 5.42 20.02 -19.72
CA VAL A 135 4.88 21.24 -19.11
C VAL A 135 3.62 21.70 -19.83
N GLY A 136 3.59 21.62 -21.16
CA GLY A 136 2.40 21.92 -21.96
C GLY A 136 1.19 21.06 -21.58
N TYR A 137 1.38 19.74 -21.42
CA TYR A 137 0.31 18.84 -20.99
C TYR A 137 -0.16 19.10 -19.55
N LEU A 138 0.77 19.36 -18.63
CA LEU A 138 0.43 19.70 -17.24
C LEU A 138 -0.36 21.01 -17.15
N ALA A 139 -0.05 22.00 -17.99
CA ALA A 139 -0.80 23.25 -18.05
C ALA A 139 -2.27 23.01 -18.44
N VAL A 140 -2.52 22.17 -19.46
CA VAL A 140 -3.88 21.81 -19.90
C VAL A 140 -4.64 21.06 -18.80
N LEU A 141 -3.99 20.10 -18.14
CA LEU A 141 -4.63 19.35 -17.06
C LEU A 141 -4.97 20.27 -15.86
N LYS A 142 -4.06 21.18 -15.52
CA LYS A 142 -4.28 22.19 -14.46
C LYS A 142 -5.47 23.08 -14.79
N THR A 143 -5.62 23.53 -16.05
CA THR A 143 -6.75 24.37 -16.45
C THR A 143 -8.09 23.64 -16.35
N VAL A 144 -8.13 22.35 -16.69
CA VAL A 144 -9.36 21.53 -16.54
C VAL A 144 -9.71 21.36 -15.06
N TRP A 145 -8.72 21.11 -14.21
CA TRP A 145 -8.96 20.93 -12.77
C TRP A 145 -9.40 22.22 -12.08
N LEU A 146 -8.78 23.36 -12.41
CA LEU A 146 -9.19 24.67 -11.88
C LEU A 146 -10.60 25.04 -12.35
N ALA A 147 -10.95 24.76 -13.60
CA ALA A 147 -12.29 25.01 -14.11
C ALA A 147 -13.37 24.22 -13.34
N GLU A 148 -13.06 22.97 -12.96
CA GLU A 148 -14.00 22.17 -12.16
C GLU A 148 -14.00 22.59 -10.67
N TYR A 149 -12.87 23.01 -10.12
CA TYR A 149 -12.80 23.55 -8.77
C TYR A 149 -13.61 24.85 -8.63
N ASP A 150 -13.44 25.79 -9.57
CA ASP A 150 -14.20 27.04 -9.63
C ASP A 150 -15.70 26.79 -9.76
N ARG A 151 -16.10 25.71 -10.44
CA ARG A 151 -17.50 25.29 -10.55
C ARG A 151 -18.10 24.90 -9.21
N TYR A 152 -17.34 24.25 -8.34
CA TYR A 152 -17.80 23.86 -7.00
C TYR A 152 -17.72 25.02 -6.00
N GLU A 153 -16.68 25.86 -6.06
CA GLU A 153 -16.60 27.08 -5.23
C GLU A 153 -17.70 28.09 -5.61
N GLY A 154 -18.00 28.26 -6.89
CA GLY A 154 -19.10 29.11 -7.37
C GLY A 154 -20.48 28.67 -6.88
N GLN A 155 -20.68 27.37 -6.66
CA GLN A 155 -21.93 26.84 -6.09
C GLN A 155 -22.02 26.99 -4.57
N GLN A 156 -20.89 26.96 -3.85
CA GLN A 156 -20.88 27.25 -2.40
C GLN A 156 -20.98 28.75 -2.11
N ASN A 157 -20.40 29.62 -2.95
CA ASN A 157 -20.42 31.07 -2.74
C ASN A 157 -21.68 31.75 -3.33
N GLY A 158 -22.34 31.15 -4.34
CA GLY A 158 -23.58 31.67 -4.95
C GLY A 158 -24.86 31.37 -4.15
N GLY A 159 -24.83 30.47 -3.16
CA GLY A 159 -25.99 30.07 -2.36
C GLY A 159 -26.28 30.96 -1.14
N TYR A 160 -25.42 31.93 -0.81
CA TYR A 160 -25.53 32.75 0.41
C TYR A 160 -25.81 34.25 0.15
N GLY A 161 -26.20 34.63 -1.07
CA GLY A 161 -26.24 36.04 -1.48
C GLY A 161 -27.45 36.53 -2.30
N ASP A 162 -28.43 35.70 -2.64
CA ASP A 162 -29.58 36.12 -3.47
C ASP A 162 -30.93 35.89 -2.78
N GLY A 163 -31.14 36.60 -1.68
CA GLY A 163 -32.36 36.54 -0.88
C GLY A 163 -33.11 37.86 -0.72
N GLY A 164 -32.84 38.89 -1.55
CA GLY A 164 -33.33 40.21 -1.17
C GLY A 164 -33.31 41.33 -2.20
N ARG A 165 -33.57 41.07 -3.49
CA ARG A 165 -33.90 42.15 -4.43
C ARG A 165 -34.94 41.72 -5.45
N GLY A 166 -36.21 41.99 -5.15
CA GLY A 166 -37.22 42.02 -6.20
C GLY A 166 -38.65 41.76 -5.73
N ARG A 167 -39.33 42.80 -5.25
CA ARG A 167 -40.71 43.11 -5.65
C ARG A 167 -41.14 44.47 -5.11
N GLY A 168 -40.99 45.48 -5.95
CA GLY A 168 -41.83 46.66 -5.87
C GLY A 168 -43.17 46.41 -6.56
N ARG A 169 -44.13 47.25 -6.18
CA ARG A 169 -45.18 47.83 -7.03
C ARG A 169 -46.47 47.01 -7.20
N GLY A 170 -47.55 47.54 -6.61
CA GLY A 170 -48.92 47.20 -7.02
C GLY A 170 -50.03 47.66 -6.08
N ARG A 171 -50.41 48.94 -6.24
CA ARG A 171 -51.72 49.56 -5.97
C ARG A 171 -52.28 49.54 -4.55
#